data_AF-A0A943Q6W8-F1
#
_entry.id   AF-A0A943Q6W8-F1
#
_cell.length_a   1.000
_cell.length_b   1.000
_cell.length_c   1.000
_cell.angle_alpha   90.00
_cell.angle_beta   90.00
_cell.angle_gamma   90.00
#
_symmetry.space_group_name_H-M   'P 1'
#
loop_
_entity.id
_entity.type
_entity.pdbx_description
1 polymer ?
#
loop_
_entity_poly.entity_id
_entity_poly.type
_entity_poly.pdbx_seq_one_letter_code
_entity_poly.pdbx_strand_id
1 'polypeptide(L)'
;MKLKTKMLIILPYVFLCLCSFTNNPGSIYVEWHSFTNYISIDKNGNRSEEKSGAGHSFVVFKNNTRKNMNIGYKTIYPSGYLSVGLWNGVSAGSSSSGSNSSSGSSNASSVSHSGVYYDLERYYYTRFENMRNDVYATCTLTSDEKLKKLTDLLKNKNDTYNLAFYNCANLSTHIWNIINDTNYYGFIESPTSNREQIMKQNPYYIGNNSLTSATNFQYYDNGKGTLISCTLHY
;
A
#
# COMPACT_ATOMS: atom_id res chain seq x y z
N MET A 1 -29.67 23.84 72.90
CA MET A 1 -28.77 24.67 72.06
C MET A 1 -27.49 23.89 71.79
N LYS A 2 -27.37 23.23 70.64
CA LYS A 2 -26.11 22.68 70.12
C LYS A 2 -26.08 22.90 68.60
N LEU A 3 -25.09 23.65 68.15
CA LEU A 3 -24.85 24.02 66.75
C LEU A 3 -23.93 23.00 66.07
N LYS A 4 -24.19 22.81 64.77
CA LYS A 4 -23.29 22.34 63.68
C LYS A 4 -22.92 20.84 63.78
N THR A 5 -23.10 20.06 62.71
CA THR A 5 -22.33 20.18 61.46
C THR A 5 -23.18 19.73 60.26
N LYS A 6 -23.39 20.61 59.28
CA LYS A 6 -23.84 20.21 57.94
C LYS A 6 -22.61 19.66 57.20
N MET A 7 -22.54 18.34 57.00
CA MET A 7 -21.62 17.75 56.01
C MET A 7 -22.19 18.01 54.62
N LEU A 8 -21.58 18.95 53.90
CA LEU A 8 -21.74 19.07 52.45
C LEU A 8 -21.03 17.86 51.82
N ILE A 9 -21.80 16.88 51.33
CA ILE A 9 -21.26 15.83 50.45
C ILE A 9 -21.19 16.45 49.05
N ILE A 10 -20.05 17.06 48.73
CA ILE A 10 -19.73 17.50 47.38
C ILE A 10 -19.11 16.30 46.65
N LEU A 11 -19.76 15.89 45.55
CA LEU A 11 -19.25 15.09 44.41
C LEU A 11 -18.77 13.64 44.67
N PRO A 12 -19.52 12.65 44.15
CA PRO A 12 -18.94 11.51 43.47
C PRO A 12 -18.81 11.71 41.94
N TYR A 13 -19.19 12.87 41.39
CA TYR A 13 -19.16 13.11 39.93
C TYR A 13 -17.77 13.34 39.32
N VAL A 14 -16.70 13.45 40.12
CA VAL A 14 -15.33 13.59 39.59
C VAL A 14 -14.65 12.23 39.38
N PHE A 15 -15.20 11.14 39.93
CA PHE A 15 -14.58 9.81 39.77
C PHE A 15 -14.97 9.06 38.49
N LEU A 16 -15.86 9.62 37.67
CA LEU A 16 -16.22 9.07 36.35
C LEU A 16 -15.34 9.58 35.19
N CYS A 17 -14.38 10.47 35.45
CA CYS A 17 -13.48 11.00 34.41
C CYS A 17 -12.15 10.23 34.24
N LEU A 18 -11.91 9.15 34.99
CA LEU A 18 -10.66 8.36 34.89
C LEU A 18 -10.78 7.07 34.08
N CYS A 19 -11.93 6.79 33.48
CA CYS A 19 -12.01 5.88 32.32
C CYS A 19 -11.89 6.66 31.02
N SER A 20 -10.98 7.63 30.96
CA SER A 20 -10.34 7.91 29.69
C SER A 20 -9.52 6.66 29.39
N PHE A 21 -10.14 5.67 28.74
CA PHE A 21 -9.39 4.83 27.82
C PHE A 21 -8.68 5.85 26.94
N THR A 22 -7.41 6.08 27.23
CA THR A 22 -6.50 6.66 26.28
C THR A 22 -6.50 5.64 25.15
N ASN A 23 -7.45 5.80 24.24
CA ASN A 23 -7.39 5.29 22.89
C ASN A 23 -6.14 5.92 22.34
N ASN A 24 -4.98 5.36 22.68
CA ASN A 24 -3.76 5.59 21.95
C ASN A 24 -4.11 5.01 20.58
N PRO A 25 -4.49 5.85 19.59
CA PRO A 25 -5.29 5.40 18.45
C PRO A 25 -4.41 4.65 17.44
N GLY A 26 -3.24 4.16 17.88
CA GLY A 26 -2.13 3.75 17.04
C GLY A 26 -1.86 4.78 15.95
N SER A 27 -1.14 4.34 14.94
CA SER A 27 -0.91 5.12 13.74
C SER A 27 -0.87 4.18 12.54
N ILE A 28 -0.99 4.73 11.34
CA ILE A 28 -0.65 3.95 10.16
C ILE A 28 0.84 4.13 9.92
N TYR A 29 1.60 3.06 10.04
CA TYR A 29 2.99 3.05 9.64
C TYR A 29 3.08 2.87 8.12
N VAL A 30 3.93 3.65 7.47
CA VAL A 30 3.99 3.71 6.02
C VAL A 30 5.43 3.54 5.56
N GLU A 31 5.64 2.69 4.57
CA GLU A 31 6.91 2.43 3.93
C GLU A 31 6.80 2.80 2.45
N TRP A 32 7.69 3.66 1.96
CA TRP A 32 7.80 3.98 0.55
C TRP A 32 8.99 3.25 -0.03
N HIS A 33 8.72 2.32 -0.94
CA HIS A 33 9.71 1.43 -1.53
C HIS A 33 10.06 1.86 -2.95
N SER A 34 11.30 1.59 -3.36
CA SER A 34 11.71 1.66 -4.75
C SER A 34 12.93 0.79 -5.02
N PHE A 35 12.86 0.03 -6.11
CA PHE A 35 13.96 -0.76 -6.64
C PHE A 35 14.08 -0.54 -8.14
N THR A 36 15.27 -0.82 -8.69
CA THR A 36 15.53 -0.71 -10.13
C THR A 36 15.84 -2.05 -10.79
N ASN A 37 16.09 -3.08 -9.97
CA ASN A 37 16.54 -4.37 -10.43
C ASN A 37 15.76 -5.47 -9.69
N TYR A 38 15.47 -6.57 -10.37
CA TYR A 38 14.87 -7.74 -9.71
C TYR A 38 15.33 -9.04 -10.38
N ILE A 39 15.13 -10.15 -9.68
CA ILE A 39 15.26 -11.48 -10.28
C ILE A 39 13.87 -12.01 -10.57
N SER A 40 13.56 -12.26 -11.84
CA SER A 40 12.34 -12.95 -12.24
C SER A 40 12.49 -14.46 -12.04
N ILE A 41 11.41 -15.13 -11.67
CA ILE A 41 11.35 -16.58 -11.50
C ILE A 41 10.28 -17.13 -12.46
N ASP A 42 10.69 -17.92 -13.44
CA ASP A 42 9.77 -18.56 -14.37
C ASP A 42 9.05 -19.77 -13.75
N LYS A 43 8.08 -20.34 -14.47
CA LYS A 43 7.30 -21.51 -14.04
C LYS A 43 8.13 -22.76 -13.74
N ASN A 44 9.35 -22.84 -14.26
CA ASN A 44 10.29 -23.94 -14.03
C ASN A 44 11.28 -23.63 -12.90
N GLY A 45 11.18 -22.47 -12.26
CA GLY A 45 12.11 -22.01 -11.23
C GLY A 45 13.41 -21.41 -11.76
N ASN A 46 13.54 -21.21 -13.08
CA ASN A 46 14.72 -20.54 -13.64
C ASN A 46 14.71 -19.06 -13.26
N ARG A 47 15.90 -18.52 -13.01
CA ARG A 47 16.09 -17.17 -12.50
C ARG A 47 16.75 -16.30 -13.56
N SER A 48 16.10 -15.22 -13.99
CA SER A 48 16.72 -14.16 -14.81
C SER A 48 16.88 -12.90 -13.97
N GLU A 49 17.99 -12.17 -14.13
CA GLU A 49 18.17 -10.88 -13.47
C GLU A 49 17.85 -9.75 -14.44
N GLU A 50 16.83 -8.97 -14.11
CA GLU A 50 16.42 -7.78 -14.84
C GLU A 50 17.10 -6.55 -14.22
N LYS A 51 17.99 -5.91 -14.97
CA LYS A 51 18.89 -4.84 -14.47
C LYS A 51 18.59 -3.44 -14.99
N SER A 52 17.77 -3.30 -16.03
CA SER A 52 17.56 -2.02 -16.71
C SER A 52 16.11 -1.87 -17.16
N GLY A 53 15.50 -0.72 -16.86
CA GLY A 53 14.12 -0.40 -17.26
C GLY A 53 13.02 -1.14 -16.48
N ALA A 54 13.38 -2.03 -15.56
CA ALA A 54 12.48 -2.95 -14.87
C ALA A 54 12.23 -2.56 -13.39
N GLY A 55 12.37 -1.28 -13.05
CA GLY A 55 12.14 -0.83 -11.68
C GLY A 55 10.66 -0.73 -11.33
N HIS A 56 10.35 -0.74 -10.03
CA HIS A 56 9.02 -0.41 -9.53
C HIS A 56 9.12 0.41 -8.24
N SER A 57 8.10 1.22 -7.96
CA SER A 57 7.99 2.00 -6.73
C SER A 57 6.55 1.99 -6.25
N PHE A 58 6.37 1.76 -4.95
CA PHE A 58 5.08 1.46 -4.34
C PHE A 58 5.10 1.83 -2.85
N VAL A 59 3.95 1.72 -2.19
CA VAL A 59 3.80 2.06 -0.77
C VAL A 59 3.19 0.89 0.00
N VAL A 60 3.73 0.59 1.16
CA VAL A 60 3.18 -0.37 2.12
C VAL A 60 2.62 0.38 3.32
N PHE A 61 1.42 0.00 3.73
CA PHE A 61 0.74 0.49 4.92
C PHE A 61 0.62 -0.64 5.93
N LYS A 62 0.94 -0.35 7.19
CA LYS A 62 0.65 -1.21 8.33
C LYS A 62 -0.29 -0.47 9.29
N ASN A 63 -1.45 -1.06 9.54
CA ASN A 63 -2.42 -0.51 10.46
C ASN A 63 -2.04 -0.84 11.91
N ASN A 64 -1.30 0.04 12.58
CA ASN A 64 -1.02 -0.11 14.02
C ASN A 64 -2.14 0.47 14.90
N THR A 65 -3.26 0.91 14.31
CA THR A 65 -4.43 1.40 15.05
C THR A 65 -5.28 0.23 15.56
N ARG A 66 -6.21 0.54 16.48
CA ARG A 66 -7.21 -0.43 16.99
C ARG A 66 -8.48 -0.48 16.15
N LYS A 67 -8.58 0.30 15.07
CA LYS A 67 -9.77 0.40 14.22
C LYS A 67 -9.47 -0.02 12.79
N ASN A 68 -10.52 -0.36 12.04
CA ASN A 68 -10.40 -0.58 10.60
C ASN A 68 -10.09 0.76 9.91
N MET A 69 -9.20 0.73 8.92
CA MET A 69 -8.83 1.91 8.13
C MET A 69 -9.14 1.65 6.66
N ASN A 70 -9.62 2.67 5.96
CA ASN A 70 -9.83 2.58 4.52
C ASN A 70 -8.70 3.31 3.80
N ILE A 71 -8.09 2.63 2.83
CA ILE A 71 -7.06 3.16 1.94
C ILE A 71 -7.54 2.92 0.52
N GLY A 72 -7.96 3.99 -0.16
CA GLY A 72 -8.64 3.89 -1.45
C GLY A 72 -9.95 3.12 -1.32
N TYR A 73 -10.09 2.02 -2.04
CA TYR A 73 -11.25 1.11 -1.96
C TYR A 73 -11.06 -0.04 -0.96
N LYS A 74 -9.85 -0.20 -0.37
CA LYS A 74 -9.52 -1.35 0.48
C LYS A 74 -9.60 -1.00 1.96
N THR A 75 -10.27 -1.86 2.73
CA THR A 75 -10.21 -1.82 4.19
C THR A 75 -9.05 -2.66 4.71
N ILE A 76 -8.27 -2.09 5.62
CA ILE A 76 -7.21 -2.76 6.38
C ILE A 76 -7.63 -2.88 7.85
N TYR A 77 -7.64 -4.11 8.36
CA TYR A 77 -7.96 -4.40 9.76
C TYR A 77 -6.77 -4.06 10.68
N PRO A 78 -6.99 -3.90 12.01
CA PRO A 78 -5.91 -3.74 12.98
C PRO A 78 -4.80 -4.79 12.79
N SER A 79 -3.54 -4.36 12.87
CA SER A 79 -2.33 -5.14 12.57
C SER A 79 -2.19 -5.65 11.13
N GLY A 80 -3.14 -5.30 10.25
CA GLY A 80 -3.12 -5.66 8.83
C GLY A 80 -2.10 -4.86 8.04
N TYR A 81 -1.62 -5.46 6.96
CA TYR A 81 -0.75 -4.86 5.96
C TYR A 81 -1.50 -4.68 4.65
N LEU A 82 -1.10 -3.67 3.88
CA LEU A 82 -1.56 -3.44 2.52
C LEU A 82 -0.45 -2.83 1.70
N SER A 83 -0.10 -3.43 0.57
CA SER A 83 0.70 -2.73 -0.44
C SER A 83 -0.19 -2.08 -1.49
N VAL A 84 0.20 -0.91 -1.97
CA VAL A 84 -0.49 -0.18 -3.03
C VAL A 84 0.52 0.30 -4.06
N GLY A 85 0.24 -0.02 -5.33
CA GLY A 85 1.07 0.35 -6.47
C GLY A 85 0.24 0.56 -7.72
N LEU A 86 0.90 1.04 -8.79
CA LEU A 86 0.25 1.33 -10.08
C LEU A 86 0.85 0.45 -11.18
N TRP A 87 0.02 -0.29 -11.90
CA TRP A 87 0.47 -1.24 -12.93
C TRP A 87 -0.29 -1.06 -14.23
N ASN A 88 0.32 -1.49 -15.34
CA ASN A 88 -0.30 -1.49 -16.68
C ASN A 88 -0.78 -2.89 -17.06
N GLY A 89 -1.60 -3.49 -16.21
CA GLY A 89 -1.87 -4.91 -16.25
C GLY A 89 -0.71 -5.76 -15.70
N VAL A 90 -1.02 -7.01 -15.39
CA VAL A 90 -0.04 -8.01 -14.95
C VAL A 90 -0.29 -9.31 -15.70
N SER A 91 0.79 -9.91 -16.21
CA SER A 91 0.74 -11.23 -16.85
C SER A 91 1.67 -12.15 -16.07
N ALA A 92 1.18 -13.33 -15.69
CA ALA A 92 2.07 -14.44 -15.37
C ALA A 92 2.38 -15.15 -16.69
N GLY A 93 3.67 -15.17 -17.05
CA GLY A 93 4.26 -15.87 -18.20
C GLY A 93 3.31 -16.37 -19.29
N SER A 94 3.16 -15.63 -20.38
CA SER A 94 2.53 -16.17 -21.59
C SER A 94 3.49 -17.16 -22.26
N SER A 95 3.29 -18.47 -22.06
CA SER A 95 3.64 -19.45 -23.10
C SER A 95 2.44 -19.59 -24.02
N SER A 96 2.60 -19.16 -25.27
CA SER A 96 1.63 -19.27 -26.34
C SER A 96 1.25 -20.73 -26.60
N SER A 97 0.05 -21.16 -26.17
CA SER A 97 -0.77 -22.15 -26.89
C SER A 97 -2.18 -22.24 -26.29
N GLY A 98 -3.20 -22.07 -27.12
CA GLY A 98 -4.50 -22.71 -26.93
C GLY A 98 -5.63 -21.84 -26.35
N SER A 99 -6.55 -21.46 -27.23
CA SER A 99 -7.91 -21.00 -26.89
C SER A 99 -8.73 -22.09 -26.20
N ASN A 100 -9.52 -21.75 -25.16
CA ASN A 100 -10.99 -21.82 -25.21
C ASN A 100 -11.66 -21.40 -23.90
N SER A 101 -12.89 -20.92 -24.09
CA SER A 101 -13.85 -20.29 -23.18
C SER A 101 -14.47 -21.22 -22.13
N SER A 102 -14.80 -20.69 -20.94
CA SER A 102 -16.15 -20.73 -20.33
C SER A 102 -16.17 -20.22 -18.88
N SER A 103 -17.34 -19.65 -18.54
CA SER A 103 -17.88 -19.15 -17.26
C SER A 103 -17.14 -19.41 -15.94
N GLY A 104 -16.89 -18.32 -15.20
CA GLY A 104 -17.12 -18.27 -13.75
C GLY A 104 -16.01 -18.77 -12.84
N SER A 105 -14.78 -18.27 -12.98
CA SER A 105 -13.77 -18.16 -11.89
C SER A 105 -12.64 -17.25 -12.40
N SER A 106 -12.21 -16.24 -11.65
CA SER A 106 -11.12 -15.33 -12.03
C SER A 106 -9.74 -16.01 -11.90
N ASN A 107 -9.51 -17.06 -12.70
CA ASN A 107 -8.21 -17.70 -12.91
C ASN A 107 -7.51 -16.96 -14.05
N ALA A 108 -6.76 -15.91 -13.74
CA ALA A 108 -6.11 -15.09 -14.75
C ALA A 108 -4.61 -15.37 -14.82
N SER A 109 -4.18 -16.01 -15.91
CA SER A 109 -2.79 -15.95 -16.42
C SER A 109 -2.40 -14.52 -16.85
N SER A 110 -3.38 -13.63 -17.03
CA SER A 110 -3.16 -12.19 -17.22
C SER A 110 -4.36 -11.36 -16.75
N VAL A 111 -4.11 -10.33 -15.94
CA VAL A 111 -5.09 -9.31 -15.52
C VAL A 111 -4.83 -8.02 -16.29
N SER A 112 -5.81 -7.56 -17.06
CA SER A 112 -5.67 -6.40 -17.96
C SER A 112 -5.99 -5.05 -17.30
N HIS A 113 -6.13 -4.98 -15.98
CA HIS A 113 -6.42 -3.73 -15.29
C HIS A 113 -5.19 -2.81 -15.26
N SER A 114 -5.36 -1.58 -15.74
CA SER A 114 -4.30 -0.58 -15.76
C SER A 114 -4.62 0.54 -14.77
N GLY A 115 -3.95 0.51 -13.62
CA GLY A 115 -4.15 1.50 -12.57
C GLY A 115 -3.78 0.97 -11.18
N VAL A 116 -4.57 1.33 -10.17
CA VAL A 116 -4.25 1.03 -8.77
C VAL A 116 -4.53 -0.43 -8.44
N TYR A 117 -3.55 -1.09 -7.85
CA TYR A 117 -3.67 -2.42 -7.27
C TYR A 117 -3.42 -2.40 -5.76
N TYR A 118 -4.09 -3.33 -5.08
CA TYR A 118 -4.01 -3.60 -3.65
C TYR A 118 -3.39 -4.98 -3.44
N ASP A 119 -2.37 -5.08 -2.60
CA ASP A 119 -1.61 -6.31 -2.28
C ASP A 119 -0.88 -7.00 -3.46
N LEU A 120 -0.90 -6.41 -4.66
CA LEU A 120 -0.18 -6.96 -5.81
C LEU A 120 1.32 -7.03 -5.56
N GLU A 121 1.94 -5.99 -5.01
CA GLU A 121 3.37 -6.00 -4.64
C GLU A 121 3.70 -7.18 -3.72
N ARG A 122 3.00 -7.29 -2.59
CA ARG A 122 3.21 -8.38 -1.62
C ARG A 122 3.00 -9.76 -2.24
N TYR A 123 2.01 -9.89 -3.12
CA TYR A 123 1.74 -11.13 -3.85
C TYR A 123 2.88 -11.46 -4.83
N TYR A 124 3.21 -10.49 -5.68
CA TYR A 124 4.09 -10.63 -6.83
C TYR A 124 5.54 -10.85 -6.38
N TYR A 125 6.01 -10.09 -5.38
CA TYR A 125 7.37 -10.19 -4.86
C TYR A 125 7.64 -11.37 -3.94
N THR A 126 6.59 -11.98 -3.38
CA THR A 126 6.80 -13.23 -2.63
C THR A 126 7.03 -14.40 -3.60
N ARG A 127 6.44 -14.34 -4.80
CA ARG A 127 6.25 -15.52 -5.65
C ARG A 127 7.03 -15.45 -6.96
N PHE A 128 7.06 -14.29 -7.62
CA PHE A 128 7.53 -14.13 -9.00
C PHE A 128 8.84 -13.36 -9.11
N GLU A 129 9.12 -12.45 -8.18
CA GLU A 129 10.28 -11.57 -8.27
C GLU A 129 11.01 -11.40 -6.95
N ASN A 130 12.34 -11.34 -6.98
CA ASN A 130 13.16 -10.93 -5.84
C ASN A 130 13.77 -9.57 -6.12
N MET A 131 13.30 -8.52 -5.44
CA MET A 131 13.85 -7.17 -5.58
C MET A 131 15.31 -7.15 -5.19
N ARG A 132 16.16 -6.87 -6.17
CA ARG A 132 17.53 -6.49 -5.90
C ARG A 132 17.55 -5.01 -5.63
N ASN A 133 18.40 -4.57 -4.71
CA ASN A 133 18.65 -3.15 -4.41
C ASN A 133 17.47 -2.30 -3.90
N ASP A 134 16.36 -2.94 -3.46
CA ASP A 134 15.24 -2.24 -2.83
C ASP A 134 15.74 -1.33 -1.69
N VAL A 135 15.19 -0.13 -1.67
CA VAL A 135 15.35 0.82 -0.58
C VAL A 135 13.97 1.28 -0.15
N TYR A 136 13.83 1.57 1.13
CA TYR A 136 12.61 2.17 1.62
C TYR A 136 12.84 3.23 2.69
N ALA A 137 11.98 4.23 2.69
CA ALA A 137 11.87 5.23 3.74
C ALA A 137 10.55 5.02 4.50
N THR A 138 10.53 5.43 5.76
CA THR A 138 9.41 5.13 6.65
C THR A 138 8.85 6.39 7.27
N CYS A 139 7.53 6.50 7.36
CA CYS A 139 6.87 7.58 8.07
C CYS A 139 5.64 7.07 8.81
N THR A 140 4.98 7.97 9.53
CA THR A 140 3.78 7.64 10.30
C THR A 140 2.65 8.59 9.92
N LEU A 141 1.53 8.03 9.49
CA LEU A 141 0.30 8.76 9.18
C LEU A 141 -0.64 8.73 10.40
N THR A 142 -0.91 9.92 10.94
CA THR A 142 -1.81 10.14 12.10
C THR A 142 -2.99 11.06 11.78
N SER A 143 -2.97 11.76 10.64
CA SER A 143 -4.00 12.73 10.26
C SER A 143 -5.12 12.09 9.44
N ASP A 144 -6.36 12.20 9.92
CA ASP A 144 -7.56 11.77 9.20
C ASP A 144 -7.76 12.57 7.89
N GLU A 145 -7.35 13.84 7.85
CA GLU A 145 -7.41 14.67 6.63
C GLU A 145 -6.44 14.15 5.56
N LYS A 146 -5.20 13.84 5.94
CA LYS A 146 -4.20 13.27 5.02
C LYS A 146 -4.63 11.90 4.52
N LEU A 147 -5.19 11.07 5.41
CA LEU A 147 -5.77 9.78 5.04
C LEU A 147 -6.91 9.95 4.01
N LYS A 148 -7.79 10.94 4.20
CA LYS A 148 -8.85 11.25 3.25
C LYS A 148 -8.28 11.66 1.89
N LYS A 149 -7.33 12.61 1.86
CA LYS A 149 -6.66 13.07 0.64
C LYS A 149 -6.01 11.91 -0.12
N LEU A 150 -5.32 11.03 0.60
CA LEU A 150 -4.70 9.82 0.04
C LEU A 150 -5.74 8.85 -0.50
N THR A 151 -6.81 8.62 0.24
CA THR A 151 -7.92 7.75 -0.20
C THR A 151 -8.56 8.28 -1.48
N ASP A 152 -8.81 9.58 -1.55
CA ASP A 152 -9.38 10.24 -2.73
C ASP A 152 -8.40 10.18 -3.91
N LEU A 153 -7.09 10.36 -3.68
CA LEU A 153 -6.05 10.16 -4.70
C LEU A 153 -6.13 8.76 -5.32
N LEU A 154 -6.15 7.71 -4.49
CA LEU A 154 -6.18 6.32 -4.97
C LEU A 154 -7.45 6.03 -5.78
N LYS A 155 -8.59 6.54 -5.36
CA LYS A 155 -9.85 6.40 -6.11
C LYS A 155 -9.80 7.15 -7.45
N ASN A 156 -9.31 8.38 -7.45
CA ASN A 156 -9.18 9.19 -8.65
C ASN A 156 -8.18 8.60 -9.67
N LYS A 157 -7.20 7.84 -9.20
CA LYS A 157 -6.17 7.20 -10.04
C LYS A 157 -6.45 5.73 -10.32
N ASN A 158 -7.61 5.21 -9.93
CA ASN A 158 -7.92 3.78 -9.97
C ASN A 158 -7.72 3.14 -11.34
N ASP A 159 -8.10 3.83 -12.42
CA ASP A 159 -7.97 3.39 -13.81
C ASP A 159 -6.97 4.25 -14.60
N THR A 160 -6.05 4.91 -13.89
CA THR A 160 -5.02 5.73 -14.52
C THR A 160 -3.72 4.95 -14.55
N TYR A 161 -3.21 4.69 -15.75
CA TYR A 161 -1.80 4.36 -15.92
C TYR A 161 -1.30 5.02 -17.20
N ASN A 162 -0.17 5.72 -17.10
CA ASN A 162 0.57 6.16 -18.26
C ASN A 162 2.06 6.13 -17.94
N LEU A 163 2.83 5.35 -18.70
CA LEU A 163 4.26 5.18 -18.44
C LEU A 163 5.03 6.50 -18.40
N ALA A 164 4.66 7.46 -19.26
CA ALA A 164 5.36 8.74 -19.40
C ALA A 164 4.89 9.81 -18.41
N PHE A 165 3.62 9.79 -17.98
CA PHE A 165 3.01 10.90 -17.24
C PHE A 165 2.50 10.54 -15.84
N TYR A 166 2.09 9.29 -15.63
CA TYR A 166 1.53 8.85 -14.35
C TYR A 166 1.69 7.34 -14.18
N ASN A 167 2.87 6.95 -13.72
CA ASN A 167 3.28 5.57 -13.51
C ASN A 167 3.38 5.23 -12.00
N CYS A 168 3.95 4.07 -11.67
CA CYS A 168 4.14 3.63 -10.28
C CYS A 168 4.93 4.62 -9.44
N ALA A 169 6.00 5.20 -10.00
CA ALA A 169 6.84 6.17 -9.33
C ALA A 169 6.08 7.47 -9.04
N ASN A 170 5.26 7.97 -9.98
CA ASN A 170 4.41 9.12 -9.73
C ASN A 170 3.42 8.87 -8.58
N LEU A 171 2.74 7.71 -8.60
CA LEU A 171 1.74 7.39 -7.57
C LEU A 171 2.38 7.32 -6.18
N SER A 172 3.46 6.56 -6.02
CA SER A 172 4.11 6.39 -4.72
C SER A 172 4.64 7.72 -4.17
N THR A 173 5.19 8.58 -5.05
CA THR A 173 5.68 9.91 -4.68
C THR A 173 4.53 10.83 -4.27
N HIS A 174 3.40 10.81 -4.98
CA HIS A 174 2.20 11.56 -4.57
C HIS A 174 1.70 11.13 -3.19
N ILE A 175 1.64 9.81 -2.94
CA ILE A 175 1.25 9.27 -1.64
C ILE A 175 2.19 9.78 -0.55
N TRP A 176 3.50 9.69 -0.77
CA TRP A 176 4.51 10.17 0.18
C TRP A 176 4.38 11.68 0.45
N ASN A 177 4.21 12.47 -0.61
CA ASN A 177 4.01 13.92 -0.53
C ASN A 177 2.78 14.29 0.31
N ILE A 178 1.66 13.59 0.14
CA ILE A 178 0.46 13.82 0.96
C ILE A 178 0.74 13.52 2.44
N ILE A 179 1.49 12.46 2.74
CA ILE A 179 1.71 12.04 4.13
C ILE A 179 2.70 12.97 4.84
N ASN A 180 3.79 13.35 4.17
CA ASN A 180 4.89 14.12 4.78
C ASN A 180 4.82 15.63 4.49
N ASP A 181 3.78 16.10 3.80
CA ASP A 181 3.66 17.49 3.32
C ASP A 181 4.90 17.95 2.51
N THR A 182 5.44 17.03 1.70
CA THR A 182 6.55 17.30 0.79
C THR A 182 6.05 17.59 -0.63
N ASN A 183 6.95 18.08 -1.49
CA ASN A 183 6.64 18.40 -2.88
C ASN A 183 7.72 17.82 -3.80
N TYR A 184 8.02 16.54 -3.65
CA TYR A 184 8.92 15.86 -4.55
C TYR A 184 8.21 15.65 -5.89
N TYR A 185 8.61 16.41 -6.91
CA TYR A 185 8.11 16.28 -8.27
C TYR A 185 9.25 16.51 -9.25
N GLY A 186 9.48 15.52 -10.10
CA GLY A 186 10.19 15.63 -11.37
C GLY A 186 9.22 15.71 -12.55
N PHE A 187 9.72 16.16 -13.70
CA PHE A 187 8.98 16.15 -14.98
C PHE A 187 8.62 14.73 -15.43
N ILE A 188 9.47 13.75 -15.09
CA ILE A 188 9.24 12.31 -15.27
C ILE A 188 9.72 11.63 -14.00
N GLU A 189 8.80 10.97 -13.27
CA GLU A 189 9.19 10.13 -12.14
C GLU A 189 9.54 8.74 -12.64
N SER A 190 10.60 8.19 -12.05
CA SER A 190 11.09 6.85 -12.33
C SER A 190 11.40 6.14 -11.02
N PRO A 191 11.40 4.80 -11.00
CA PRO A 191 11.88 4.05 -9.84
C PRO A 191 13.30 4.47 -9.41
N THR A 192 14.16 4.83 -10.36
CA THR A 192 15.50 5.37 -10.08
C THR A 192 15.45 6.70 -9.33
N SER A 193 14.65 7.67 -9.79
CA SER A 193 14.51 8.97 -9.11
C SER A 193 13.91 8.81 -7.71
N ASN A 194 12.89 7.97 -7.56
CA ASN A 194 12.30 7.67 -6.25
C ASN A 194 13.31 7.01 -5.31
N ARG A 195 14.11 6.07 -5.80
CA ARG A 195 15.17 5.42 -5.03
C ARG A 195 16.19 6.43 -4.54
N GLU A 196 16.65 7.35 -5.39
CA GLU A 196 17.55 8.44 -4.98
C GLU A 196 16.94 9.38 -3.93
N GLN A 197 15.63 9.67 -4.05
CA GLN A 197 14.91 10.49 -3.06
C GLN A 197 14.73 9.78 -1.72
N ILE A 198 14.42 8.48 -1.74
CA ILE A 198 14.33 7.63 -0.56
C ILE A 198 15.67 7.59 0.17
N MET A 199 16.79 7.42 -0.55
CA MET A 199 18.13 7.39 0.05
C MET A 199 18.56 8.71 0.68
N LYS A 200 17.87 9.82 0.39
CA LYS A 200 18.08 11.12 1.05
C LYS A 200 17.25 11.26 2.35
N GLN A 201 16.29 10.36 2.59
CA GLN A 201 15.51 10.36 3.82
C GLN A 201 16.35 9.87 5.00
N ASN A 202 16.00 10.31 6.20
CA ASN A 202 16.63 9.85 7.44
C ASN A 202 15.56 9.44 8.47
N PRO A 203 15.42 8.15 8.81
CA PRO A 203 16.19 7.02 8.28
C PRO A 203 15.70 6.55 6.89
N TYR A 204 16.59 5.90 6.15
CA TYR A 204 16.25 4.99 5.05
C TYR A 204 16.84 3.61 5.32
N TYR A 205 16.30 2.59 4.66
CA TYR A 205 16.67 1.20 4.84
C TYR A 205 16.94 0.53 3.49
N ILE A 206 17.68 -0.57 3.51
CA ILE A 206 18.03 -1.38 2.34
C ILE A 206 17.47 -2.78 2.52
N GLY A 207 16.90 -3.33 1.46
CA GLY A 207 16.34 -4.67 1.41
C GLY A 207 14.87 -4.73 1.80
N ASN A 208 14.29 -5.92 1.62
CA ASN A 208 12.85 -6.15 1.71
C ASN A 208 12.52 -7.03 2.92
N ASN A 209 12.37 -6.41 4.10
CA ASN A 209 12.06 -7.14 5.33
C ASN A 209 10.56 -7.10 5.70
N SER A 210 9.76 -6.27 5.03
CA SER A 210 8.40 -5.89 5.46
C SER A 210 7.27 -6.45 4.59
N LEU A 211 7.58 -6.95 3.38
CA LEU A 211 6.57 -7.57 2.50
C LEU A 211 6.19 -8.96 3.01
N THR A 212 5.24 -9.00 3.94
CA THR A 212 4.57 -10.25 4.33
C THR A 212 3.76 -10.81 3.15
N SER A 213 3.79 -12.13 2.95
CA SER A 213 3.20 -12.77 1.79
C SER A 213 1.68 -12.56 1.70
N ALA A 214 1.21 -11.99 0.60
CA ALA A 214 -0.22 -11.96 0.28
C ALA A 214 -0.58 -13.20 -0.56
N THR A 215 -1.71 -13.84 -0.25
CA THR A 215 -2.17 -15.00 -1.02
C THR A 215 -2.88 -14.62 -2.31
N ASN A 216 -3.46 -13.42 -2.33
CA ASN A 216 -4.27 -12.84 -3.40
C ASN A 216 -3.94 -11.35 -3.50
N PHE A 217 -4.28 -10.73 -4.63
CA PHE A 217 -4.25 -9.28 -4.80
C PHE A 217 -5.59 -8.79 -5.36
N GLN A 218 -5.83 -7.48 -5.34
CA GLN A 218 -7.10 -6.90 -5.76
C GLN A 218 -6.91 -5.64 -6.59
N TYR A 219 -7.92 -5.33 -7.40
CA TYR A 219 -8.14 -4.00 -7.97
C TYR A 219 -9.63 -3.66 -7.89
N TYR A 220 -9.98 -2.38 -7.96
CA TYR A 220 -11.40 -1.99 -8.01
C TYR A 220 -11.85 -1.88 -9.46
N ASP A 221 -12.91 -2.61 -9.82
CA ASP A 221 -13.52 -2.56 -11.15
C ASP A 221 -14.64 -1.51 -11.12
N ASN A 222 -14.40 -0.34 -11.73
CA ASN A 222 -15.37 0.75 -11.78
C ASN A 222 -16.65 0.36 -12.54
N GLY A 223 -16.57 -0.53 -13.53
CA GLY A 223 -17.73 -1.02 -14.28
C GLY A 223 -18.65 -1.90 -13.42
N LYS A 224 -18.08 -2.64 -12.47
CA LYS A 224 -18.83 -3.50 -11.54
C LYS A 224 -19.08 -2.87 -10.17
N GLY A 225 -18.42 -1.76 -9.85
CA GLY A 225 -18.51 -1.09 -8.56
C GLY A 225 -18.03 -1.95 -7.38
N THR A 226 -17.01 -2.79 -7.60
CA THR A 226 -16.54 -3.73 -6.57
C THR A 226 -15.04 -4.07 -6.69
N LEU A 227 -14.45 -4.52 -5.58
CA LEU A 227 -13.09 -5.07 -5.58
C LEU A 227 -13.08 -6.47 -6.20
N ILE A 228 -12.24 -6.66 -7.21
CA ILE A 228 -11.99 -7.96 -7.84
C ILE A 228 -10.78 -8.60 -7.18
N SER A 229 -10.95 -9.78 -6.62
CA SER A 229 -9.87 -10.59 -6.05
C SER A 229 -9.25 -11.49 -7.13
N CYS A 230 -7.92 -11.48 -7.20
CA CYS A 230 -7.13 -12.15 -8.23
C CYS A 230 -6.02 -13.00 -7.61
N THR A 231 -5.58 -14.01 -8.35
CA THR A 231 -4.42 -14.85 -8.07
C THR A 231 -3.76 -15.16 -9.41
N LEU A 232 -2.46 -14.89 -9.55
CA LEU A 232 -1.71 -15.28 -10.74
C LEU A 232 -1.26 -16.74 -10.60
N HIS A 233 -1.56 -17.57 -11.58
CA HIS A 233 -1.09 -18.95 -11.65
C HIS A 233 0.03 -19.06 -12.70
N TYR A 234 1.00 -19.95 -12.43
CA TYR A 234 2.05 -20.34 -13.38
C TYR A 234 1.54 -21.30 -14.45
#